data_AF-D8TAQ7-F1
#
_entry.id   AF-D8TAQ7-F1
#
_cell.length_a   1.000
_cell.length_b   1.000
_cell.length_c   1.000
_cell.angle_alpha   90.00
_cell.angle_beta   90.00
_cell.angle_gamma   90.00
#
_symmetry.space_group_name_H-M   'P 1'
#
loop_
_entity.id
_entity.type
_entity.pdbx_description
1 polymer ?
#
loop_
_entity_poly.entity_id
_entity_poly.type
_entity_poly.pdbx_seq_one_letter_code
_entity_poly.pdbx_strand_id
1 'polypeptide(L)'
;GTAQLFKHPRYRHGAATSPDARIYAYAAAQVKRAFCFQATNELGGENYVFWGGREGFQSLLDTDLERELNHLGQFLKSAAEYKKKIEFDGVLLIEPKPQEPTKHQ
;
A
#
# COMPACT_ATOMS: atom_id res chain seq x y z
N GLY A 1 8.40 9.88 2.51
CA GLY A 1 7.76 9.78 1.17
C GLY A 1 6.57 8.83 1.21
N THR A 2 5.82 8.72 0.12
CA THR A 2 4.70 7.76 -0.02
C THR A 2 4.47 7.41 -1.50
N ALA A 3 3.72 6.34 -1.77
CA ALA A 3 3.29 5.97 -3.11
C ALA A 3 1.79 6.25 -3.31
N GLN A 4 1.43 6.90 -4.42
CA GLN A 4 0.04 7.18 -4.76
C GLN A 4 -0.64 5.94 -5.36
N LEU A 5 -1.20 5.08 -4.52
CA LEU A 5 -1.85 3.81 -4.90
C LEU A 5 -3.38 3.89 -5.03
N PHE A 6 -3.94 5.08 -5.25
CA PHE A 6 -5.41 5.29 -5.18
C PHE A 6 -6.03 6.10 -6.33
N LYS A 7 -5.25 6.93 -7.04
CA LYS A 7 -5.78 7.85 -8.07
C LYS A 7 -5.93 7.20 -9.45
N HIS A 8 -5.00 6.32 -9.83
CA HIS A 8 -5.03 5.68 -11.15
C HIS A 8 -6.24 4.74 -11.27
N PRO A 9 -6.96 4.70 -12.42
CA PRO A 9 -8.13 3.84 -12.60
C PRO A 9 -7.91 2.35 -12.29
N ARG A 10 -6.66 1.88 -12.37
CA ARG A 10 -6.26 0.51 -12.05
C ARG A 10 -6.50 0.13 -10.58
N TYR A 11 -6.48 1.10 -9.67
CA TYR A 11 -6.65 0.90 -8.23
C TYR A 11 -8.10 1.07 -7.78
N ARG A 12 -9.06 1.09 -8.72
CA ARG A 12 -10.48 1.24 -8.41
C ARG A 12 -10.96 0.20 -7.39
N HIS A 13 -10.43 -1.02 -7.46
CA HIS A 13 -10.77 -2.16 -6.60
C HIS A 13 -9.64 -2.48 -5.61
N GLY A 14 -8.95 -1.47 -5.08
CA GLY A 14 -7.83 -1.67 -4.16
C GLY A 14 -6.48 -1.83 -4.84
N ALA A 15 -5.42 -1.77 -4.03
CA ALA A 15 -4.05 -1.94 -4.49
C ALA A 15 -3.46 -3.23 -3.91
N ALA A 16 -3.14 -3.25 -2.62
CA ALA A 16 -2.79 -4.47 -1.91
C ALA A 16 -4.01 -5.34 -1.60
N THR A 17 -5.18 -4.74 -1.39
CA THR A 17 -6.45 -5.47 -1.21
C THR A 17 -7.12 -5.84 -2.54
N SER A 18 -6.44 -5.66 -3.67
CA SER A 18 -7.07 -5.93 -4.96
C SER A 18 -7.40 -7.41 -5.16
N PRO A 19 -8.58 -7.75 -5.70
CA PRO A 19 -8.89 -9.13 -6.09
C PRO A 19 -8.03 -9.62 -7.26
N ASP A 20 -7.42 -8.71 -8.04
CA ASP A 20 -6.52 -9.02 -9.15
C ASP A 20 -5.05 -8.98 -8.73
N ALA A 21 -4.39 -10.15 -8.75
CA ALA A 21 -2.98 -10.31 -8.39
C ALA A 21 -2.02 -9.46 -9.25
N ARG A 22 -2.41 -9.10 -10.48
CA ARG A 22 -1.58 -8.23 -11.35
C ARG A 22 -1.52 -6.80 -10.80
N ILE A 23 -2.62 -6.32 -10.22
CA ILE A 23 -2.68 -5.00 -9.58
C ILE A 23 -1.88 -5.01 -8.29
N TYR A 24 -1.96 -6.08 -7.50
CA TYR A 24 -1.11 -6.29 -6.32
C TYR A 24 0.38 -6.19 -6.67
N ALA A 25 0.82 -6.95 -7.67
CA ALA A 25 2.21 -6.95 -8.12
C ALA A 25 2.67 -5.57 -8.62
N TYR A 26 1.79 -4.86 -9.33
CA TYR A 26 2.06 -3.51 -9.80
C TYR A 26 2.17 -2.50 -8.65
N ALA A 27 1.29 -2.59 -7.66
CA ALA A 27 1.33 -1.76 -6.45
C ALA A 27 2.65 -1.99 -5.68
N ALA A 28 3.07 -3.26 -5.55
CA ALA A 28 4.34 -3.62 -4.91
C ALA A 28 5.53 -3.03 -5.66
N ALA A 29 5.52 -3.07 -7.00
CA ALA A 29 6.56 -2.46 -7.82
C ALA A 29 6.61 -0.94 -7.67
N GLN A 30 5.46 -0.26 -7.56
CA GLN A 30 5.40 1.18 -7.30
C GLN A 30 5.93 1.55 -5.92
N VAL A 31 5.56 0.80 -4.87
CA VAL A 31 6.10 1.00 -3.52
C VAL A 31 7.61 0.79 -3.54
N LYS A 32 8.10 -0.30 -4.14
CA LYS A 32 9.53 -0.55 -4.29
C LYS A 32 10.25 0.63 -4.96
N ARG A 33 9.67 1.20 -6.03
CA ARG A 33 10.26 2.35 -6.73
C ARG A 33 10.27 3.62 -5.88
N ALA A 34 9.15 3.97 -5.25
CA ALA A 34 9.02 5.17 -4.41
C ALA A 34 9.88 5.10 -3.14
N PHE A 35 10.03 3.88 -2.60
CA PHE A 35 10.80 3.60 -1.41
C PHE A 35 12.31 3.55 -1.71
N CYS A 36 12.73 2.85 -2.76
CA CYS A 36 14.13 2.52 -3.01
C CYS A 36 14.88 3.43 -3.99
N PHE A 37 14.24 3.80 -5.10
CA PHE A 37 14.96 4.19 -6.33
C PHE A 37 14.77 5.65 -6.75
N GLN A 38 13.85 6.39 -6.13
CA GLN A 38 13.45 7.70 -6.68
C GLN A 38 13.14 8.79 -5.66
N ALA A 39 12.98 8.49 -4.37
CA ALA A 39 12.50 9.53 -3.47
C ALA A 39 12.92 9.35 -2.03
N THR A 40 12.50 8.27 -1.36
CA THR A 40 12.57 8.32 0.11
C THR A 40 13.94 7.98 0.66
N ASN A 41 14.58 6.89 0.21
CA ASN A 41 15.92 6.54 0.69
C ASN A 41 17.00 7.52 0.15
N GLU A 42 16.97 7.79 -1.16
CA GLU A 42 17.98 8.65 -1.80
C GLU A 42 17.92 10.12 -1.35
N LEU A 43 16.73 10.64 -1.02
CA LEU A 43 16.59 12.02 -0.50
C LEU A 43 16.71 12.09 1.03
N GLY A 44 17.08 11.00 1.71
CA GLY A 44 17.25 10.98 3.16
C GLY A 44 15.94 11.18 3.94
N GLY A 45 14.80 10.72 3.41
CA GLY A 45 13.51 10.85 4.06
C GLY A 45 13.44 10.02 5.34
N GLU A 46 13.13 10.66 6.47
CA GLU A 46 13.08 10.00 7.78
C GLU A 46 11.91 9.01 7.94
N ASN A 47 10.88 9.13 7.10
CA ASN A 47 9.66 8.34 7.23
C ASN A 47 9.11 7.92 5.87
N TYR A 48 8.46 6.76 5.84
CA TYR A 48 7.65 6.31 4.70
C TYR A 48 6.23 5.99 5.14
N VAL A 49 5.26 6.64 4.50
CA VAL A 49 3.84 6.59 4.89
C VAL A 49 3.07 5.67 3.95
N PHE A 50 2.21 4.83 4.52
CA PHE A 50 1.19 4.06 3.82
C PHE A 50 -0.18 4.66 4.14
N TRP A 51 -0.81 5.26 3.13
CA TRP A 51 -2.22 5.64 3.19
C TRP A 51 -3.04 4.77 2.24
N GLY A 52 -3.95 4.00 2.82
CA GLY A 52 -4.76 3.01 2.11
C GLY A 52 -6.00 3.57 1.43
N GLY A 53 -5.88 4.63 0.62
CA GLY A 53 -7.05 5.32 0.06
C GLY A 53 -8.01 4.44 -0.78
N ARG A 54 -7.60 3.24 -1.20
CA ARG A 54 -8.46 2.23 -1.85
C ARG A 54 -8.40 0.88 -1.17
N GLU A 55 -7.68 0.77 -0.06
CA GLU A 55 -7.52 -0.46 0.71
C GLU A 55 -8.71 -0.59 1.65
N GLY A 56 -9.82 -1.06 1.11
CA GLY A 56 -11.12 -1.11 1.75
C GLY A 56 -12.20 -1.40 0.71
N PHE A 57 -13.47 -1.37 1.11
CA PHE A 57 -14.56 -1.84 0.25
C PHE A 57 -15.64 -0.80 -0.01
N GLN A 58 -16.44 -1.04 -1.05
CA GLN A 58 -17.66 -0.29 -1.35
C GLN A 58 -18.91 -1.02 -0.87
N SER A 59 -18.95 -2.34 -1.05
CA SER A 59 -20.02 -3.22 -0.59
C SER A 59 -19.44 -4.42 0.13
N LEU A 60 -20.14 -4.94 1.14
CA LEU A 60 -19.74 -6.18 1.82
C LEU A 60 -20.11 -7.43 1.01
N LEU A 61 -21.00 -7.30 0.02
CA LEU A 61 -21.55 -8.43 -0.72
C LEU A 61 -20.55 -9.06 -1.69
N ASP A 62 -19.56 -8.30 -2.15
CA ASP A 62 -18.56 -8.67 -3.14
C ASP A 62 -17.12 -8.65 -2.58
N THR A 63 -16.99 -8.52 -1.26
CA THR A 63 -15.72 -8.34 -0.57
C THR A 63 -15.46 -9.48 0.40
N ASP A 64 -14.30 -10.13 0.26
CA ASP A 64 -13.77 -11.08 1.22
C ASP A 64 -12.76 -10.37 2.13
N LEU A 65 -13.25 -9.89 3.28
CA LEU A 65 -12.47 -9.09 4.23
C LEU A 65 -11.26 -9.84 4.77
N GLU A 66 -11.41 -11.14 5.06
CA GLU A 66 -10.32 -11.93 5.63
C GLU A 66 -9.18 -12.05 4.63
N ARG A 67 -9.51 -12.36 3.38
CA ARG A 67 -8.53 -12.46 2.30
C ARG A 67 -7.85 -11.11 2.03
N GLU A 68 -8.62 -10.03 1.95
CA GLU A 68 -8.09 -8.70 1.68
C GLU A 68 -7.15 -8.20 2.79
N LEU A 69 -7.52 -8.39 4.06
CA LEU A 69 -6.68 -8.04 5.20
C LEU A 69 -5.41 -8.90 5.25
N ASN A 70 -5.51 -10.19 4.91
CA ASN A 70 -4.34 -11.08 4.81
C ASN A 70 -3.37 -10.61 3.71
N HIS A 71 -3.89 -10.21 2.55
CA HIS A 71 -3.06 -9.64 1.47
C HIS A 71 -2.38 -8.34 1.89
N LEU A 72 -3.10 -7.44 2.55
CA LEU A 72 -2.56 -6.17 3.07
C LEU A 72 -1.46 -6.43 4.12
N GLY A 73 -1.69 -7.36 5.04
CA GLY A 73 -0.70 -7.77 6.04
C GLY A 73 0.57 -8.31 5.38
N GLN A 74 0.44 -9.19 4.38
CA GLN A 74 1.58 -9.70 3.63
C GLN A 74 2.31 -8.59 2.86
N PHE A 75 1.58 -7.64 2.27
CA PHE A 75 2.15 -6.50 1.55
C PHE A 75 3.00 -5.61 2.47
N LEU A 76 2.46 -5.25 3.64
CA LEU A 76 3.17 -4.44 4.64
C LEU A 76 4.39 -5.18 5.21
N LYS A 77 4.25 -6.49 5.45
CA LYS A 77 5.37 -7.34 5.88
C LYS A 77 6.49 -7.35 4.84
N SER A 78 6.18 -7.56 3.57
CA SER A 78 7.16 -7.53 2.49
C SER A 78 7.82 -6.15 2.34
N ALA A 79 7.08 -5.05 2.56
CA ALA A 79 7.67 -3.72 2.60
C ALA A 79 8.64 -3.52 3.77
N ALA A 80 8.32 -4.04 4.96
CA ALA A 80 9.20 -4.02 6.13
C ALA A 80 10.45 -4.90 5.97
N GLU A 81 10.32 -6.06 5.32
CA GLU A 81 11.47 -6.90 4.94
C GLU A 81 12.35 -6.19 3.91
N TYR A 82 11.73 -5.52 2.94
CA TYR A 82 12.45 -4.75 1.95
C TYR A 82 13.15 -3.52 2.54
N LYS A 83 12.56 -2.84 3.53
CA LYS A 83 13.21 -1.81 4.36
C LYS A 83 14.55 -2.30 4.90
N LYS A 84 14.56 -3.49 5.53
CA LYS A 84 15.77 -4.08 6.09
C LYS A 84 16.80 -4.40 5.01
N LYS A 85 16.37 -4.89 3.85
CA LYS A 85 17.24 -5.25 2.73
C LYS A 85 18.01 -4.05 2.15
N ILE A 86 17.41 -2.86 2.18
CA ILE A 86 18.02 -1.64 1.63
C ILE A 86 18.64 -0.74 2.71
N GLU A 87 18.69 -1.23 3.96
CA GLU A 87 19.25 -0.53 5.12
C GLU A 87 18.63 0.86 5.35
N PHE A 88 17.36 1.02 5.00
CA PHE A 88 16.63 2.25 5.28
C PHE A 88 16.29 2.32 6.76
N ASP A 89 16.72 3.37 7.47
CA ASP A 89 16.48 3.51 8.91
C ASP A 89 15.09 4.10 9.23
N GLY A 90 14.49 4.85 8.29
CA GLY A 90 13.29 5.63 8.53
C GLY A 90 12.04 4.84 8.93
N VAL A 91 11.14 5.46 9.70
CA VAL A 91 9.96 4.78 10.27
C VAL A 91 8.89 4.52 9.21
N LEU A 92 8.26 3.34 9.26
CA LEU A 92 7.09 3.03 8.44
C LEU A 92 5.84 3.46 9.21
N LEU A 93 5.03 4.33 8.60
CA LEU A 93 3.85 4.92 9.20
C LEU A 93 2.59 4.43 8.48
N ILE A 94 1.53 4.15 9.23
CA ILE A 94 0.19 3.89 8.70
C ILE A 94 -0.63 5.13 8.98
N GLU A 95 -1.28 5.68 7.95
CA GLU A 95 -2.17 6.82 8.08
C GLU A 95 -3.62 6.32 8.12
N PRO A 96 -4.25 6.24 9.32
CA PRO A 96 -5.61 5.77 9.44
C PRO A 96 -6.60 6.82 8.92
N LYS A 97 -7.61 6.37 8.18
CA LYS A 97 -8.77 7.17 7.79
C LYS A 97 -9.98 6.24 7.81
N PRO A 98 -11.15 6.65 8.35
CA PRO A 98 -12.29 5.74 8.49
C PRO A 98 -13.03 5.42 7.18
N GLN A 99 -12.99 6.35 6.21
CA GLN A 99 -13.72 6.24 4.95
C GLN A 99 -13.24 7.30 3.95
N GLU A 100 -13.82 7.24 2.74
CA GLU A 100 -13.64 8.14 1.60
C GLU A 100 -12.25 8.06 0.96
N PRO A 101 -12.14 7.52 -0.27
CA PRO A 101 -13.22 7.25 -1.23
C PRO A 101 -13.88 5.87 -1.10
N THR A 102 -13.42 5.00 -0.20
CA THR A 102 -14.11 3.75 0.16
C THR A 102 -15.31 4.00 1.08
N LYS A 103 -16.25 3.06 1.13
CA LYS A 103 -17.33 3.09 2.12
C LYS A 103 -16.78 2.79 3.52
N HIS A 104 -15.79 1.91 3.60
CA HIS A 104 -15.06 1.57 4.81
C HIS A 104 -13.60 1.33 4.43
N GLN A 105 -12.68 1.89 5.22
CA GLN A 105 -11.24 1.75 5.05
C GLN A 105 -10.65 1.11 6.31
#